data_AF-X1GTV9-F1
#
_entry.id   AF-X1GTV9-F1
#
_cell.length_a   1.000
_cell.length_b   1.000
_cell.length_c   1.000
_cell.angle_alpha   90.00
_cell.angle_beta   90.00
_cell.angle_gamma   90.00
#
_symmetry.space_group_name_H-M   'P 1'
#
loop_
_entity.id
_entity.type
_entity.pdbx_description
1 polymer ?
#
loop_
_entity_poly.entity_id
_entity_poly.type
_entity_poly.pdbx_seq_one_letter_code
_entity_poly.pdbx_strand_id
1 'polypeptide(L)'
;CTWANLKEKVKHSTLSIYLNRLKDRGYIEKSTFNQYKITTKGKDRYYELSEARQKKRKLSYPPKAILRRRNYDHWILWMVYNNNYCKWSDFLEPPLSINQSSLSKNLNSLQDKEFVRKEEKEYRITRLGKTEYSNMLRLYDLDRQSILEEEGKRIKEITKRTISFFEKYKIKDNDIKFRFLNNKLKLPYEKVKSTLDNEEEYDKILLYLSINHPNHFPKYISPEECSKKYNINLVKLNFIILRIVEENIFPIKFFKLESADGKIFYFQVNEKLERMLNAIVE
;
A
#
# COMPACT_ATOMS: atom_id res chain seq x y z
N CYS A 1 17.95 -12.67 32.40
CA CYS A 1 18.07 -11.28 32.89
C CYS A 1 18.09 -11.24 34.40
N THR A 2 18.90 -10.37 34.99
CA THR A 2 18.88 -10.08 36.43
C THR A 2 17.85 -9.01 36.73
N TRP A 3 17.22 -9.11 37.90
CA TRP A 3 16.20 -8.19 38.38
C TRP A 3 16.70 -6.74 38.51
N ALA A 4 18.01 -6.55 38.74
CA ALA A 4 18.66 -5.24 38.78
C ALA A 4 18.53 -4.46 37.45
N ASN A 5 18.59 -5.15 36.30
CA ASN A 5 18.56 -4.52 34.98
C ASN A 5 17.17 -3.95 34.61
N LEU A 6 16.12 -4.32 35.34
CA LEU A 6 14.73 -3.90 35.07
C LEU A 6 14.24 -2.81 36.03
N LYS A 7 15.01 -2.52 37.08
CA LYS A 7 14.66 -1.59 38.17
C LYS A 7 14.66 -0.13 37.72
N GLU A 8 15.44 0.22 36.69
CA GLU A 8 15.51 1.59 36.14
C GLU A 8 14.27 2.01 35.34
N LYS A 9 13.45 1.07 34.85
CA LYS A 9 12.33 1.37 33.94
C LYS A 9 10.93 1.13 34.51
N VAL A 10 10.78 0.39 35.61
CA VAL A 10 9.47 0.03 36.18
C VAL A 10 9.54 -0.03 37.71
N LYS A 11 8.50 0.51 38.40
CA LYS A 11 8.37 0.42 39.86
C LYS A 11 8.36 -1.04 40.34
N HIS A 12 9.02 -1.30 41.46
CA HIS A 12 9.26 -2.63 42.03
C HIS A 12 7.99 -3.48 42.24
N SER A 13 6.94 -2.87 42.80
CA SER A 13 5.67 -3.57 43.07
C SER A 13 5.00 -4.05 41.77
N THR A 14 5.03 -3.20 40.73
CA THR A 14 4.44 -3.50 39.42
C THR A 14 5.25 -4.56 38.66
N LEU A 15 6.58 -4.50 38.76
CA LEU A 15 7.47 -5.47 38.11
C LEU A 15 7.25 -6.89 38.66
N SER A 16 7.11 -7.04 39.98
CA SER A 16 6.86 -8.35 40.60
C SER A 16 5.53 -8.96 40.14
N ILE A 17 4.48 -8.14 40.00
CA ILE A 17 3.17 -8.59 39.51
C ILE A 17 3.29 -9.08 38.05
N TYR A 18 4.01 -8.34 37.20
CA TYR A 18 4.19 -8.74 35.81
C TYR A 18 5.05 -9.99 35.66
N LEU A 19 6.11 -10.14 36.45
CA LEU A 19 6.95 -11.34 36.42
C LEU A 19 6.16 -12.58 36.88
N ASN A 20 5.34 -12.45 37.92
CA ASN A 20 4.45 -13.54 38.34
C ASN A 20 3.45 -13.90 37.24
N ARG A 21 2.78 -12.91 36.64
CA ARG A 21 1.86 -13.17 35.51
C ARG A 21 2.53 -13.83 34.30
N LEU A 22 3.75 -13.44 33.97
CA LEU A 22 4.52 -14.04 32.87
C LEU A 22 4.97 -15.46 33.20
N LYS A 23 5.26 -15.73 34.48
CA LYS A 23 5.59 -17.06 34.99
C LYS A 23 4.36 -17.97 35.00
N ASP A 24 3.23 -17.51 35.51
CA ASP A 24 1.96 -18.26 35.57
C ASP A 24 1.48 -18.66 34.17
N ARG A 25 1.74 -17.83 33.17
CA ARG A 25 1.42 -18.10 31.76
C ARG A 25 2.47 -18.97 31.03
N GLY A 26 3.56 -19.32 31.72
CA GLY A 26 4.63 -20.17 31.20
C GLY A 26 5.54 -19.48 30.18
N TYR A 27 5.60 -18.15 30.15
CA TYR A 27 6.45 -17.39 29.22
C TYR A 27 7.87 -17.18 29.78
N ILE A 28 8.03 -17.20 31.09
CA ILE A 28 9.34 -17.12 31.75
C ILE A 28 9.46 -18.17 32.86
N GLU A 29 10.67 -18.64 33.08
CA GLU A 29 11.04 -19.54 34.16
C GLU A 29 12.08 -18.86 35.07
N LYS A 30 12.06 -19.19 36.36
CA LYS A 30 13.06 -18.70 37.32
C LYS A 30 14.22 -19.70 37.33
N SER A 31 15.38 -19.29 36.83
CA SER A 31 16.55 -20.18 36.75
C SER A 31 17.31 -20.23 38.08
N THR A 32 17.54 -19.09 38.72
CA THR A 32 18.24 -18.96 40.01
C THR A 32 17.69 -17.76 40.81
N PHE A 33 18.26 -17.48 41.99
CA PHE A 33 17.88 -16.30 42.77
C PHE A 33 18.01 -15.02 41.92
N ASN A 34 16.89 -14.31 41.74
CA ASN A 34 16.79 -13.07 40.98
C ASN A 34 17.15 -13.13 39.48
N GLN A 35 17.18 -14.34 38.90
CA GLN A 35 17.40 -14.53 37.46
C GLN A 35 16.21 -15.24 36.80
N TYR A 36 15.77 -14.66 35.68
CA TYR A 36 14.68 -15.19 34.88
C TYR A 36 15.18 -15.50 33.47
N LYS A 37 14.72 -16.64 32.95
CA LYS A 37 14.98 -17.13 31.60
C LYS A 37 13.65 -17.18 30.84
N ILE A 38 13.67 -16.79 29.58
CA ILE A 38 12.51 -16.87 28.70
C ILE A 38 12.34 -18.32 28.22
N THR A 39 11.14 -18.86 28.29
CA THR A 39 10.83 -20.20 27.78
C THR A 39 10.70 -20.17 26.26
N THR A 40 10.65 -21.33 25.60
CA THR A 40 10.35 -21.42 24.16
C THR A 40 9.01 -20.76 23.84
N LYS A 41 7.95 -21.08 24.59
CA LYS A 41 6.63 -20.43 24.50
C LYS A 41 6.68 -18.91 24.70
N GLY A 42 7.55 -18.43 25.59
CA GLY A 42 7.79 -17.00 25.79
C GLY A 42 8.49 -16.34 24.60
N LYS A 43 9.46 -17.03 24.00
CA LYS A 43 10.15 -16.56 22.78
C LYS A 43 9.18 -16.47 21.61
N ASP A 44 8.35 -17.49 21.37
CA ASP A 44 7.37 -17.49 20.29
C ASP A 44 6.39 -16.34 20.45
N ARG A 45 5.87 -16.14 21.67
CA ARG A 45 4.98 -15.00 21.97
C ARG A 45 5.69 -13.65 21.81
N TYR A 46 6.96 -13.56 22.16
CA TYR A 46 7.76 -12.36 21.92
C TYR A 46 7.97 -12.12 20.43
N TYR A 47 8.27 -13.16 19.65
CA TYR A 47 8.40 -13.08 18.20
C TYR A 47 7.09 -12.63 17.56
N GLU A 48 5.94 -13.22 17.89
CA GLU A 48 4.61 -12.78 17.46
C GLU A 48 4.35 -11.30 17.77
N LEU A 49 4.63 -10.87 19.00
CA LEU A 49 4.44 -9.46 19.42
C LEU A 49 5.46 -8.52 18.76
N SER A 50 6.65 -9.01 18.46
CA SER A 50 7.70 -8.25 17.79
C SER A 50 7.41 -8.09 16.31
N GLU A 51 6.89 -9.12 15.63
CA GLU A 51 6.39 -9.05 14.26
C GLU A 51 5.14 -8.17 14.15
N ALA A 52 4.22 -8.28 15.12
CA ALA A 52 3.07 -7.39 15.22
C ALA A 52 3.47 -5.92 15.46
N ARG A 53 4.56 -5.67 16.20
CA ARG A 53 5.15 -4.33 16.38
C ARG A 53 5.99 -3.86 15.19
N GLN A 54 6.65 -4.76 14.46
CA GLN A 54 7.42 -4.44 13.26
C GLN A 54 6.52 -4.17 12.05
N LYS A 55 5.29 -4.68 12.03
CA LYS A 55 4.20 -4.16 11.18
C LYS A 55 3.65 -2.81 11.67
N LYS A 56 4.50 -1.93 12.23
CA LYS A 56 4.15 -0.51 12.39
C LYS A 56 3.99 0.06 11.00
N ARG A 57 2.73 0.19 10.58
CA ARG A 57 2.35 0.87 9.35
C ARG A 57 3.08 2.20 9.28
N LYS A 58 3.91 2.40 8.26
CA LYS A 58 4.62 3.66 8.06
C LYS A 58 3.60 4.72 7.66
N LEU A 59 3.09 5.46 8.65
CA LEU A 59 2.12 6.52 8.44
C LEU A 59 2.81 7.76 7.89
N SER A 60 2.23 8.36 6.86
CA SER A 60 2.59 9.68 6.33
C SER A 60 1.91 10.75 7.18
N TYR A 61 2.71 11.44 8.00
CA TYR A 61 2.24 12.51 8.86
C TYR A 61 2.27 13.88 8.15
N PRO A 62 1.48 14.86 8.61
CA PRO A 62 1.49 16.20 8.02
C PRO A 62 2.86 16.88 8.15
N PRO A 63 3.31 17.63 7.13
CA PRO A 63 4.54 18.41 7.22
C PRO A 63 4.41 19.49 8.29
N LYS A 64 5.57 19.94 8.82
CA LYS A 64 5.64 20.94 9.90
C LYS A 64 4.85 22.21 9.59
N ALA A 65 4.73 22.61 8.33
CA ALA A 65 3.94 23.78 7.91
C ALA A 65 2.45 23.67 8.25
N ILE A 66 1.84 22.47 8.13
CA ILE A 66 0.45 22.23 8.53
C ILE A 66 0.35 22.12 10.05
N LEU A 67 1.35 21.50 10.69
CA LEU A 67 1.40 21.33 12.14
C LEU A 67 1.63 22.65 12.90
N ARG A 68 2.22 23.68 12.26
CA ARG A 68 2.43 25.01 12.85
C ARG A 68 1.13 25.69 13.26
N ARG A 69 0.04 25.51 12.48
CA ARG A 69 -1.29 25.99 12.85
C ARG A 69 -2.07 24.84 13.45
N ARG A 70 -2.58 25.02 14.67
CA ARG A 70 -3.41 24.02 15.35
C ARG A 70 -4.79 23.96 14.72
N ASN A 71 -4.91 23.25 13.59
CA ASN A 71 -6.16 22.95 12.92
C ASN A 71 -6.32 21.44 12.79
N TYR A 72 -7.14 20.87 13.67
CA TYR A 72 -7.31 19.43 13.76
C TYR A 72 -8.03 18.84 12.55
N ASP A 73 -8.98 19.56 11.95
CA ASP A 73 -9.65 19.12 10.72
C ASP A 73 -8.62 18.90 9.60
N HIS A 74 -7.70 19.85 9.45
CA HIS A 74 -6.66 19.78 8.43
C HIS A 74 -5.65 18.65 8.68
N TRP A 75 -5.32 18.41 9.95
CA TRP A 75 -4.45 17.30 10.33
C TRP A 75 -5.09 15.95 10.06
N ILE A 76 -6.39 15.82 10.39
CA ILE A 76 -7.17 14.60 10.16
C ILE A 76 -7.33 14.35 8.66
N LEU A 77 -7.68 15.37 7.87
CA LEU A 77 -7.81 15.25 6.41
C LEU A 77 -6.51 14.80 5.75
N TRP A 78 -5.36 15.37 6.15
CA TRP A 78 -4.05 14.92 5.65
C TRP A 78 -3.78 13.46 5.96
N MET A 79 -4.00 13.06 7.21
CA MET A 79 -3.75 11.69 7.66
C MET A 79 -4.59 10.68 6.87
N VAL A 80 -5.90 10.93 6.78
CA VAL A 80 -6.82 10.00 6.13
C VAL A 80 -6.59 9.95 4.61
N TYR A 81 -6.23 11.08 3.97
CA TYR A 81 -5.89 11.12 2.55
C TYR A 81 -4.62 10.32 2.22
N ASN A 82 -3.51 10.60 2.92
CA ASN A 82 -2.19 10.08 2.55
C ASN A 82 -1.94 8.64 3.01
N ASN A 83 -2.77 8.12 3.92
CA ASN A 83 -2.60 6.78 4.47
C ASN A 83 -3.64 5.77 3.98
N ASN A 84 -4.56 6.12 3.07
CA ASN A 84 -5.72 5.30 2.65
C ASN A 84 -6.80 5.08 3.72
N TYR A 85 -6.41 4.78 4.95
CA TYR A 85 -7.30 4.68 6.11
C TYR A 85 -6.53 4.97 7.39
N CYS A 86 -7.17 5.50 8.42
CA CYS A 86 -6.55 5.72 9.74
C CYS A 86 -7.41 5.14 10.86
N LYS A 87 -6.77 4.62 11.90
CA LYS A 87 -7.44 4.21 13.14
C LYS A 87 -7.41 5.36 14.14
N TRP A 88 -8.33 5.32 15.10
CA TRP A 88 -8.39 6.32 16.17
C TRP A 88 -7.05 6.52 16.90
N SER A 89 -6.33 5.43 17.15
CA SER A 89 -5.01 5.42 17.78
C SER A 89 -3.96 6.23 17.02
N ASP A 90 -4.08 6.31 15.70
CA ASP A 90 -3.06 6.89 14.81
C ASP A 90 -2.94 8.41 14.96
N PHE A 91 -3.95 9.05 15.57
CA PHE A 91 -4.00 10.50 15.81
C PHE A 91 -3.52 10.92 17.21
N LEU A 92 -3.39 9.95 18.13
CA LEU A 92 -3.05 10.20 19.53
C LEU A 92 -1.54 10.21 19.78
N GLU A 93 -0.76 9.57 18.90
CA GLU A 93 0.70 9.51 19.01
C GLU A 93 1.36 10.76 18.36
N PRO A 94 2.58 11.13 18.79
CA PRO A 94 3.39 12.14 18.10
C PRO A 94 3.62 11.77 16.63
N PRO A 95 3.64 12.73 15.69
CA PRO A 95 3.74 14.19 15.88
C PRO A 95 2.41 14.95 16.04
N LEU A 96 1.26 14.28 16.01
CA LEU A 96 -0.06 14.93 16.03
C LEU A 96 -0.55 15.23 17.44
N SER A 97 -0.46 14.22 18.33
CA SER A 97 -0.85 14.33 19.75
C SER A 97 -2.21 15.05 19.97
N ILE A 98 -3.23 14.70 19.18
CA ILE A 98 -4.56 15.32 19.30
C ILE A 98 -5.23 14.80 20.58
N ASN A 99 -5.82 15.68 21.39
CA ASN A 99 -6.55 15.24 22.58
C ASN A 99 -7.83 14.47 22.17
N GLN A 100 -8.26 13.51 23.00
CA GLN A 100 -9.39 12.64 22.65
C GLN A 100 -10.71 13.40 22.44
N SER A 101 -10.93 14.47 23.21
CA SER A 101 -12.14 15.29 23.12
C SER A 101 -12.22 16.09 21.80
N SER A 102 -11.12 16.71 21.37
CA SER A 102 -11.10 17.45 20.10
C SER A 102 -11.06 16.49 18.92
N LEU A 103 -10.37 15.35 19.03
CA LEU A 103 -10.39 14.33 17.97
C LEU A 103 -11.83 13.86 17.69
N SER A 104 -12.61 13.58 18.74
CA SER A 104 -14.03 13.21 18.63
C SER A 104 -14.86 14.29 17.95
N LYS A 105 -14.74 15.53 18.44
CA LYS A 105 -15.49 16.66 17.92
C LYS A 105 -15.21 16.91 16.43
N ASN A 106 -13.93 16.92 16.04
CA ASN A 106 -13.52 17.21 14.66
C ASN A 106 -13.85 16.04 13.73
N LEU A 107 -13.68 14.78 14.16
CA LEU A 107 -14.10 13.63 13.34
C LEU A 107 -15.60 13.56 13.12
N ASN A 108 -16.41 13.94 14.12
CA ASN A 108 -17.87 14.01 13.94
C ASN A 108 -18.23 15.14 12.95
N SER A 109 -17.67 16.33 13.13
CA SER A 109 -17.83 17.45 12.17
C SER A 109 -17.43 17.07 10.73
N LEU A 110 -16.33 16.35 10.55
CA LEU A 110 -15.88 15.87 9.24
C LEU A 110 -16.75 14.75 8.66
N GLN A 111 -17.42 13.97 9.50
CA GLN A 111 -18.41 12.96 9.08
C GLN A 111 -19.73 13.62 8.70
N ASP A 112 -20.19 14.61 9.47
CA ASP A 112 -21.42 15.37 9.21
C ASP A 112 -21.32 16.13 7.88
N LYS A 113 -20.13 16.63 7.54
CA LYS A 113 -19.83 17.26 6.23
C LYS A 113 -19.56 16.25 5.10
N GLU A 114 -19.70 14.96 5.38
CA GLU A 114 -19.39 13.85 4.48
C GLU A 114 -17.96 13.87 3.93
N PHE A 115 -16.99 14.46 4.63
CA PHE A 115 -15.59 14.49 4.18
C PHE A 115 -14.83 13.21 4.57
N VAL A 116 -15.22 12.61 5.69
CA VAL A 116 -14.65 11.37 6.21
C VAL A 116 -15.79 10.39 6.48
N ARG A 117 -15.60 9.11 6.14
CA ARG A 117 -16.52 8.02 6.49
C ARG A 117 -15.84 7.05 7.44
N LYS A 118 -16.61 6.44 8.33
CA LYS A 118 -16.14 5.42 9.27
C LYS A 118 -16.63 4.05 8.82
N GLU A 119 -15.69 3.14 8.54
CA GLU A 119 -15.95 1.75 8.13
C GLU A 119 -15.16 0.84 9.08
N GLU A 120 -15.82 -0.05 9.83
CA GLU A 120 -15.15 -1.06 10.69
C GLU A 120 -14.07 -0.51 11.65
N LYS A 121 -14.32 0.65 12.27
CA LYS A 121 -13.39 1.38 13.16
C LYS A 121 -12.20 2.03 12.44
N GLU A 122 -12.24 2.10 11.11
CA GLU A 122 -11.28 2.82 10.27
C GLU A 122 -11.94 4.06 9.66
N TYR A 123 -11.18 5.15 9.58
CA TYR A 123 -11.60 6.40 8.97
C TYR A 123 -11.02 6.48 7.56
N ARG A 124 -11.87 6.78 6.58
CA ARG A 124 -11.52 6.87 5.15
C ARG A 124 -12.04 8.17 4.55
N ILE A 125 -11.32 8.72 3.58
CA ILE A 125 -11.68 9.97 2.94
C ILE A 125 -12.71 9.71 1.84
N THR A 126 -13.74 10.55 1.78
CA THR A 126 -14.76 10.48 0.73
C THR A 126 -14.33 11.28 -0.50
N ARG A 127 -15.16 11.26 -1.57
CA ARG A 127 -14.93 12.11 -2.74
C ARG A 127 -14.96 13.61 -2.38
N LEU A 128 -15.91 14.03 -1.54
CA LEU A 128 -16.01 15.42 -1.09
C LEU A 128 -14.84 15.81 -0.18
N GLY A 129 -14.40 14.91 0.70
CA GLY A 129 -13.23 15.14 1.54
C GLY A 129 -11.94 15.31 0.74
N LYS A 130 -11.80 14.64 -0.43
CA LYS A 130 -10.66 14.87 -1.34
C LYS A 130 -10.67 16.28 -1.93
N THR A 131 -11.85 16.80 -2.26
CA THR A 131 -12.01 18.19 -2.73
C THR A 131 -11.67 19.17 -1.60
N GLU A 132 -12.12 18.91 -0.38
CA GLU A 132 -11.81 19.80 0.75
C GLU A 132 -10.33 19.74 1.13
N TYR A 133 -9.72 18.55 1.12
CA TYR A 133 -8.27 18.41 1.22
C TYR A 133 -7.54 19.16 0.09
N SER A 134 -8.16 19.24 -1.09
CA SER A 134 -7.66 20.02 -2.24
C SER A 134 -7.63 21.52 -1.94
N ASN A 135 -8.71 22.03 -1.34
CA ASN A 135 -8.82 23.42 -0.91
C ASN A 135 -7.90 23.75 0.27
N MET A 136 -7.86 22.87 1.27
CA MET A 136 -7.06 23.01 2.49
C MET A 136 -5.61 23.35 2.18
N LEU A 137 -4.94 22.61 1.28
CA LEU A 137 -3.52 22.85 1.04
C LEU A 137 -3.26 24.11 0.20
N ARG A 138 -4.26 24.67 -0.49
CA ARG A 138 -4.13 26.01 -1.08
C ARG A 138 -3.98 27.08 0.01
N LEU A 139 -4.54 26.86 1.21
CA LEU A 139 -4.51 27.81 2.33
C LEU A 139 -3.16 27.89 3.04
N TYR A 140 -2.32 26.88 2.91
CA TYR A 140 -1.05 26.79 3.65
C TYR A 140 0.16 27.32 2.87
N ASP A 141 -0.06 27.84 1.66
CA ASP A 141 1.00 28.25 0.73
C ASP A 141 2.12 27.18 0.64
N LEU A 142 1.71 25.92 0.83
CA LEU A 142 2.56 24.75 0.86
C LEU A 142 2.83 24.35 -0.57
N ASP A 143 3.44 25.26 -1.34
CA ASP A 143 4.00 25.10 -2.68
C ASP A 143 3.38 23.94 -3.48
N ARG A 144 2.05 23.96 -3.51
CA ARG A 144 1.24 22.85 -3.99
C ARG A 144 1.08 22.99 -5.49
N GLN A 145 1.39 24.14 -6.05
CA GLN A 145 1.57 24.30 -7.48
C GLN A 145 2.89 23.68 -7.93
N SER A 146 3.99 23.72 -7.20
CA SER A 146 5.20 23.05 -7.67
C SER A 146 5.05 21.52 -7.61
N ILE A 147 4.52 20.96 -6.52
CA ILE A 147 4.37 19.49 -6.37
C ILE A 147 3.12 18.95 -7.09
N LEU A 148 1.96 19.64 -7.12
CA LEU A 148 0.82 19.18 -7.93
C LEU A 148 0.83 19.70 -9.37
N GLU A 149 1.57 20.74 -9.73
CA GLU A 149 1.89 20.94 -11.15
C GLU A 149 3.02 20.02 -11.57
N GLU A 150 4.00 19.62 -10.76
CA GLU A 150 4.92 18.55 -11.16
C GLU A 150 4.21 17.20 -11.22
N GLU A 151 3.44 16.80 -10.20
CA GLU A 151 2.68 15.55 -10.22
C GLU A 151 1.50 15.63 -11.20
N GLY A 152 0.87 16.79 -11.36
CA GLY A 152 -0.21 17.01 -12.32
C GLY A 152 0.27 17.23 -13.75
N LYS A 153 1.45 17.83 -13.97
CA LYS A 153 2.17 17.81 -15.26
C LYS A 153 2.68 16.40 -15.52
N ARG A 154 3.20 15.66 -14.54
CA ARG A 154 3.60 14.25 -14.67
C ARG A 154 2.42 13.36 -14.99
N ILE A 155 1.27 13.52 -14.33
CA ILE A 155 0.04 12.78 -14.64
C ILE A 155 -0.51 13.23 -15.99
N LYS A 156 -0.55 14.53 -16.32
CA LYS A 156 -0.96 15.02 -17.64
C LYS A 156 0.01 14.58 -18.75
N GLU A 157 1.30 14.47 -18.47
CA GLU A 157 2.36 14.07 -19.38
C GLU A 157 2.36 12.55 -19.56
N ILE A 158 2.21 11.78 -18.47
CA ILE A 158 1.93 10.34 -18.53
C ILE A 158 0.63 10.11 -19.29
N THR A 159 -0.42 10.89 -19.04
CA THR A 159 -1.70 10.79 -19.75
C THR A 159 -1.54 11.14 -21.23
N LYS A 160 -0.79 12.20 -21.57
CA LYS A 160 -0.50 12.59 -22.95
C LYS A 160 0.35 11.54 -23.68
N ARG A 161 1.45 11.07 -23.05
CA ARG A 161 2.30 9.98 -23.54
C ARG A 161 1.50 8.69 -23.72
N THR A 162 0.61 8.37 -22.78
CA THR A 162 -0.23 7.17 -22.84
C THR A 162 -1.31 7.28 -23.93
N ILE A 163 -1.91 8.46 -24.12
CA ILE A 163 -2.84 8.72 -25.23
C ILE A 163 -2.10 8.57 -26.57
N SER A 164 -0.93 9.21 -26.72
CA SER A 164 -0.11 9.07 -27.92
C SER A 164 0.34 7.63 -28.17
N PHE A 165 0.65 6.87 -27.10
CA PHE A 165 0.95 5.44 -27.19
C PHE A 165 -0.27 4.63 -27.67
N PHE A 166 -1.46 4.90 -27.12
CA PHE A 166 -2.70 4.25 -27.55
C PHE A 166 -3.04 4.56 -29.01
N GLU A 167 -2.83 5.79 -29.46
CA GLU A 167 -3.02 6.20 -30.86
C GLU A 167 -2.00 5.52 -31.78
N LYS A 168 -0.71 5.58 -31.43
CA LYS A 168 0.40 4.97 -32.18
C LYS A 168 0.18 3.47 -32.41
N TYR A 169 -0.27 2.76 -31.37
CA TYR A 169 -0.49 1.31 -31.41
C TYR A 169 -1.94 0.91 -31.67
N LYS A 170 -2.80 1.87 -32.04
CA LYS A 170 -4.22 1.67 -32.39
C LYS A 170 -5.00 0.87 -31.33
N ILE A 171 -4.73 1.12 -30.05
CA ILE A 171 -5.40 0.47 -28.93
C ILE A 171 -6.76 1.15 -28.75
N LYS A 172 -7.83 0.47 -29.15
CA LYS A 172 -9.20 1.00 -29.09
C LYS A 172 -10.00 0.50 -27.89
N ASP A 173 -9.70 -0.69 -27.41
CA ASP A 173 -10.45 -1.37 -26.35
C ASP A 173 -10.29 -0.65 -25.00
N ASN A 174 -11.40 -0.24 -24.40
CA ASN A 174 -11.42 0.53 -23.17
C ASN A 174 -11.04 -0.30 -21.94
N ASP A 175 -11.30 -1.62 -21.91
CA ASP A 175 -10.89 -2.46 -20.77
C ASP A 175 -9.37 -2.65 -20.79
N ILE A 176 -8.78 -2.87 -21.96
CA ILE A 176 -7.31 -2.92 -22.13
C ILE A 176 -6.67 -1.61 -21.70
N LYS A 177 -7.23 -0.45 -22.10
CA LYS A 177 -6.72 0.87 -21.69
C LYS A 177 -6.78 1.07 -20.17
N PHE A 178 -7.90 0.69 -19.56
CA PHE A 178 -8.09 0.82 -18.12
C PHE A 178 -7.10 -0.06 -17.34
N ARG A 179 -6.92 -1.31 -17.77
CA ARG A 179 -5.94 -2.23 -17.17
C ARG A 179 -4.51 -1.75 -17.34
N PHE A 180 -4.17 -1.27 -18.53
CA PHE A 180 -2.86 -0.68 -18.81
C PHE A 180 -2.55 0.46 -17.84
N LEU A 181 -3.49 1.40 -17.68
CA LEU A 181 -3.32 2.52 -16.75
C LEU A 181 -3.18 2.05 -15.30
N ASN A 182 -4.00 1.08 -14.86
CA ASN A 182 -3.91 0.52 -13.52
C ASN A 182 -2.56 -0.17 -13.28
N ASN A 183 -2.06 -0.93 -14.26
CA ASN A 183 -0.75 -1.57 -14.21
C ASN A 183 0.38 -0.53 -14.20
N LYS A 184 0.31 0.50 -15.04
CA LYS A 184 1.32 1.58 -15.09
C LYS A 184 1.44 2.36 -13.79
N LEU A 185 0.32 2.58 -13.08
CA LEU A 185 0.32 3.23 -11.75
C LEU A 185 0.92 2.34 -10.66
N LYS A 186 0.73 1.03 -10.77
CA LYS A 186 1.12 0.04 -9.75
C LYS A 186 2.53 -0.51 -9.95
N LEU A 187 3.02 -0.50 -11.18
CA LEU A 187 4.28 -1.10 -11.60
C LEU A 187 5.20 0.00 -12.17
N PRO A 188 5.83 0.84 -11.34
CA PRO A 188 6.68 1.95 -11.79
C PRO A 188 7.91 1.47 -12.60
N TYR A 189 8.21 2.18 -13.69
CA TYR A 189 9.34 1.90 -14.60
C TYR A 189 10.70 1.92 -13.89
N GLU A 190 10.83 2.72 -12.82
CA GLU A 190 12.06 2.92 -12.07
C GLU A 190 12.68 1.61 -11.56
N LYS A 191 11.88 0.57 -11.31
CA LYS A 191 12.37 -0.75 -10.86
C LYS A 191 12.96 -1.63 -11.96
N VAL A 192 12.68 -1.32 -13.23
CA VAL A 192 13.11 -2.09 -14.40
C VAL A 192 13.99 -1.27 -15.36
N LYS A 193 14.26 0.00 -15.03
CA LYS A 193 15.08 0.93 -15.81
C LYS A 193 16.49 0.41 -16.12
N SER A 194 17.05 -0.47 -15.28
CA SER A 194 18.36 -1.08 -15.52
C SER A 194 18.37 -2.14 -16.63
N THR A 195 17.20 -2.60 -17.08
CA THR A 195 17.06 -3.71 -18.03
C THR A 195 16.46 -3.27 -19.38
N LEU A 196 15.76 -2.13 -19.41
CA LEU A 196 15.06 -1.64 -20.59
C LEU A 196 15.69 -0.34 -21.09
N ASP A 197 15.70 -0.18 -22.41
CA ASP A 197 16.39 0.95 -23.06
C ASP A 197 15.58 2.24 -22.93
N ASN A 198 14.24 2.11 -22.87
CA ASN A 198 13.33 3.24 -22.74
C ASN A 198 11.99 2.83 -22.10
N GLU A 199 11.25 3.85 -21.65
CA GLU A 199 9.93 3.69 -21.02
C GLU A 199 8.88 3.13 -22.00
N GLU A 200 9.05 3.34 -23.31
CA GLU A 200 8.12 2.83 -24.33
C GLU A 200 8.21 1.30 -24.47
N GLU A 201 9.38 0.70 -24.36
CA GLU A 201 9.54 -0.77 -24.29
C GLU A 201 8.80 -1.34 -23.09
N TYR A 202 8.87 -0.65 -21.95
CA TYR A 202 8.15 -1.06 -20.75
C TYR A 202 6.63 -0.95 -20.92
N ASP A 203 6.15 0.13 -21.53
CA ASP A 203 4.74 0.29 -21.86
C ASP A 203 4.24 -0.86 -22.75
N LYS A 204 5.01 -1.33 -23.73
CA LYS A 204 4.63 -2.52 -24.53
C LYS A 204 4.48 -3.78 -23.69
N ILE A 205 5.32 -3.96 -22.66
CA ILE A 205 5.24 -5.11 -21.74
C ILE A 205 4.01 -5.00 -20.85
N LEU A 206 3.71 -3.81 -20.33
CA LEU A 206 2.49 -3.56 -19.57
C LEU A 206 1.23 -3.78 -20.43
N LEU A 207 1.30 -3.44 -21.71
CA LEU A 207 0.24 -3.70 -22.68
C LEU A 207 0.03 -5.21 -22.87
N TYR A 208 1.10 -6.00 -22.99
CA TYR A 208 1.02 -7.46 -23.06
C TYR A 208 0.26 -8.05 -21.86
N LEU A 209 0.64 -7.66 -20.64
CA LEU A 209 -0.04 -8.09 -19.41
C LEU A 209 -1.52 -7.66 -19.39
N SER A 210 -1.83 -6.51 -19.97
CA SER A 210 -3.19 -5.98 -20.02
C SER A 210 -4.07 -6.71 -21.05
N ILE A 211 -3.50 -7.12 -22.18
CA ILE A 211 -4.19 -7.92 -23.20
C ILE A 211 -4.46 -9.32 -22.65
N ASN A 212 -3.44 -9.98 -22.10
CA ASN A 212 -3.52 -11.35 -21.59
C ASN A 212 -4.08 -11.43 -20.17
N HIS A 213 -5.16 -10.70 -19.92
CA HIS A 213 -5.93 -10.79 -18.69
C HIS A 213 -7.12 -11.75 -18.87
N PRO A 214 -7.49 -12.58 -17.88
CA PRO A 214 -8.57 -13.56 -18.02
C PRO A 214 -9.93 -12.97 -18.46
N ASN A 215 -10.23 -11.71 -18.11
CA ASN A 215 -11.45 -11.02 -18.57
C ASN A 215 -11.56 -10.86 -20.10
N HIS A 216 -10.46 -10.99 -20.84
CA HIS A 216 -10.47 -10.91 -22.29
C HIS A 216 -10.62 -12.27 -22.97
N PHE A 217 -10.68 -13.36 -22.20
CA PHE A 217 -10.89 -14.70 -22.76
C PHE A 217 -12.08 -14.72 -23.73
N PRO A 218 -11.96 -15.31 -24.94
CA PRO A 218 -10.84 -16.14 -25.41
C PRO A 218 -9.72 -15.37 -26.13
N LYS A 219 -9.77 -14.03 -26.18
CA LYS A 219 -8.73 -13.22 -26.84
C LYS A 219 -7.40 -13.36 -26.10
N TYR A 220 -6.35 -13.66 -26.85
CA TYR A 220 -5.00 -13.89 -26.36
C TYR A 220 -3.99 -13.39 -27.39
N ILE A 221 -2.83 -12.94 -26.93
CA ILE A 221 -1.67 -12.68 -27.79
C ILE A 221 -0.47 -13.45 -27.25
N SER A 222 0.17 -14.27 -28.08
CA SER A 222 1.40 -14.96 -27.69
C SER A 222 2.56 -13.97 -27.49
N PRO A 223 3.58 -14.30 -26.68
CA PRO A 223 4.81 -13.50 -26.60
C PRO A 223 5.42 -13.21 -27.98
N GLU A 224 5.41 -14.20 -28.88
CA GLU A 224 5.95 -14.12 -30.24
C GLU A 224 5.13 -13.16 -31.12
N GLU A 225 3.80 -13.26 -31.08
CA GLU A 225 2.92 -12.34 -31.80
C GLU A 225 3.03 -10.91 -31.24
N CYS A 226 3.15 -10.76 -29.92
CA CYS A 226 3.35 -9.46 -29.27
C CYS A 226 4.69 -8.85 -29.69
N SER A 227 5.75 -9.65 -29.69
CA SER A 227 7.09 -9.26 -30.14
C SER A 227 7.07 -8.73 -31.57
N LYS A 228 6.44 -9.46 -32.50
CA LYS A 228 6.29 -9.05 -33.90
C LYS A 228 5.41 -7.82 -34.06
N LYS A 229 4.25 -7.78 -33.39
CA LYS A 229 3.23 -6.73 -33.56
C LYS A 229 3.69 -5.38 -33.03
N TYR A 230 4.42 -5.37 -31.90
CA TYR A 230 4.82 -4.14 -31.22
C TYR A 230 6.32 -3.84 -31.36
N ASN A 231 7.05 -4.65 -32.12
CA ASN A 231 8.50 -4.58 -32.30
C ASN A 231 9.22 -4.45 -30.95
N ILE A 232 9.07 -5.48 -30.11
CA ILE A 232 9.77 -5.62 -28.83
C ILE A 232 10.61 -6.89 -28.84
N ASN A 233 11.81 -6.84 -28.28
CA ASN A 233 12.67 -8.00 -28.17
C ASN A 233 12.02 -9.09 -27.28
N LEU A 234 11.84 -10.30 -27.83
CA LEU A 234 11.18 -11.42 -27.16
C LEU A 234 11.87 -11.83 -25.84
N VAL A 235 13.21 -11.82 -25.82
CA VAL A 235 13.98 -12.17 -24.62
C VAL A 235 13.75 -11.15 -23.53
N LYS A 236 13.79 -9.85 -23.86
CA LYS A 236 13.48 -8.77 -22.90
C LYS A 236 12.04 -8.86 -22.39
N LEU A 237 11.08 -9.12 -23.27
CA LEU A 237 9.66 -9.29 -22.93
C LEU A 237 9.48 -10.41 -21.89
N ASN A 238 9.97 -11.61 -22.19
CA ASN A 238 9.84 -12.77 -21.31
C ASN A 238 10.57 -12.56 -19.98
N PHE A 239 11.78 -12.00 -20.02
CA PHE A 239 12.56 -11.72 -18.83
C PHE A 239 11.82 -10.77 -17.87
N ILE A 240 11.30 -9.65 -18.36
CA ILE A 240 10.59 -8.69 -17.51
C ILE A 240 9.28 -9.27 -16.99
N ILE A 241 8.53 -10.04 -17.79
CA ILE A 241 7.32 -10.73 -17.31
C ILE A 241 7.68 -11.66 -16.16
N LEU A 242 8.75 -12.45 -16.27
CA LEU A 242 9.22 -13.32 -15.20
C LEU A 242 9.56 -12.52 -13.95
N ARG A 243 10.26 -11.39 -14.08
CA ARG A 243 10.57 -10.52 -12.93
C ARG A 243 9.33 -9.93 -12.26
N ILE A 244 8.33 -9.52 -13.05
CA ILE A 244 7.07 -8.96 -12.55
C ILE A 244 6.24 -10.02 -11.83
N VAL A 245 6.10 -11.19 -12.45
CA VAL A 245 5.12 -12.21 -12.05
C VAL A 245 5.70 -13.19 -11.02
N GLU A 246 6.97 -13.56 -11.14
CA GLU A 246 7.59 -14.62 -10.32
C GLU A 246 8.56 -14.05 -9.27
N GLU A 247 9.43 -13.12 -9.64
CA GLU A 247 10.46 -12.58 -8.72
C GLU A 247 9.92 -11.54 -7.73
N ASN A 248 8.62 -11.22 -7.78
CA ASN A 248 7.96 -10.29 -6.86
C ASN A 248 8.71 -8.95 -6.70
N ILE A 249 9.29 -8.42 -7.77
CA ILE A 249 10.02 -7.14 -7.72
C ILE A 249 9.11 -5.97 -7.29
N PHE A 250 7.80 -6.14 -7.45
CA PHE A 250 6.75 -5.25 -6.96
C PHE A 250 6.05 -5.86 -5.74
N PRO A 251 5.52 -5.05 -4.81
CA PRO A 251 4.74 -5.54 -3.65
C PRO A 251 3.37 -6.13 -4.04
N ILE A 252 3.16 -6.43 -5.32
CA ILE A 252 1.93 -6.96 -5.91
C ILE A 252 2.29 -8.33 -6.47
N LYS A 253 1.53 -9.34 -6.04
CA LYS A 253 1.64 -10.69 -6.55
C LYS A 253 0.74 -10.87 -7.77
N PHE A 254 1.15 -11.74 -8.68
CA PHE A 254 0.39 -12.14 -9.86
C PHE A 254 0.08 -13.64 -9.81
N PHE A 255 -1.09 -14.00 -10.33
CA PHE A 255 -1.45 -15.37 -10.66
C PHE A 255 -1.32 -15.60 -12.15
N LYS A 256 -0.96 -16.84 -12.50
CA LYS A 256 -0.98 -17.35 -13.87
C LYS A 256 -2.13 -18.33 -14.01
N LEU A 257 -2.94 -18.15 -15.04
CA LEU A 257 -4.01 -19.07 -15.41
C LEU A 257 -3.66 -19.67 -16.76
N GLU A 258 -3.45 -20.98 -16.77
CA GLU A 258 -3.17 -21.74 -17.98
C GLU A 258 -4.46 -22.36 -18.52
N SER A 259 -4.76 -22.09 -19.78
CA SER A 259 -5.88 -22.70 -20.49
C SER A 259 -5.48 -24.06 -21.06
N ALA A 260 -6.46 -24.91 -21.38
CA ALA A 260 -6.23 -26.27 -21.89
C ALA A 260 -5.43 -26.31 -23.21
N ASP A 261 -5.39 -25.20 -23.94
CA ASP A 261 -4.62 -24.99 -25.17
C ASP A 261 -3.24 -24.34 -24.93
N GLY A 262 -2.78 -24.30 -23.67
CA GLY A 262 -1.45 -23.77 -23.28
C GLY A 262 -1.37 -22.24 -23.23
N LYS A 263 -2.49 -21.52 -23.34
CA LYS A 263 -2.50 -20.05 -23.24
C LYS A 263 -2.38 -19.60 -21.79
N ILE A 264 -1.49 -18.64 -21.55
CA ILE A 264 -1.23 -18.11 -20.20
C ILE A 264 -1.84 -16.73 -20.03
N PHE A 265 -2.72 -16.59 -19.04
CA PHE A 265 -3.32 -15.33 -18.63
C PHE A 265 -2.78 -14.89 -17.27
N TYR A 266 -2.68 -13.57 -17.06
CA TYR A 266 -2.11 -12.97 -15.85
C TYR A 266 -3.12 -12.06 -15.17
N PHE A 267 -3.27 -12.19 -13.85
CA PHE A 267 -4.11 -11.30 -13.05
C PHE A 267 -3.52 -11.08 -11.65
N GLN A 268 -3.91 -9.99 -10.98
CA GLN A 268 -3.34 -9.61 -9.69
C GLN A 268 -4.04 -10.33 -8.52
N VAL A 269 -3.30 -10.62 -7.47
CA VAL A 269 -3.88 -11.10 -6.20
C VAL A 269 -4.80 -10.03 -5.60
N ASN A 270 -5.95 -10.44 -5.09
CA ASN A 270 -7.11 -9.69 -4.60
C ASN A 270 -7.93 -8.95 -5.67
N GLU A 271 -7.70 -9.23 -6.96
CA GLU A 271 -8.58 -8.73 -8.02
C GLU A 271 -9.98 -9.37 -7.93
N LYS A 272 -11.00 -8.68 -8.46
CA LYS A 272 -12.40 -9.15 -8.44
C LYS A 272 -12.52 -10.61 -8.91
N LEU A 273 -11.73 -10.99 -9.91
CA LEU A 273 -11.74 -12.31 -10.50
C LEU A 273 -11.27 -13.41 -9.53
N GLU A 274 -10.24 -13.17 -8.71
CA GLU A 274 -9.84 -14.12 -7.67
C GLU A 274 -10.95 -14.31 -6.64
N ARG A 275 -11.58 -13.21 -6.18
CA ARG A 275 -12.68 -13.30 -5.22
C ARG A 275 -13.85 -14.10 -5.76
N MET A 276 -14.12 -13.97 -7.07
CA MET A 276 -15.14 -14.76 -7.76
C MET A 276 -14.74 -16.23 -7.89
N LEU A 277 -13.48 -16.53 -8.22
CA LEU A 277 -12.99 -17.90 -8.29
C LEU A 277 -13.00 -18.60 -6.92
N ASN A 278 -12.55 -17.91 -5.86
CA ASN A 278 -12.58 -18.46 -4.50
C ASN A 278 -14.01 -18.77 -4.04
N ALA A 279 -14.98 -17.91 -4.38
CA ALA A 279 -16.39 -18.13 -4.05
C ALA A 279 -17.06 -19.29 -4.83
N ILE A 280 -16.44 -19.79 -5.90
CA ILE A 280 -16.93 -20.94 -6.68
C ILE A 280 -16.27 -22.24 -6.21
N VAL A 281 -15.07 -22.14 -5.62
CA VAL A 281 -14.28 -23.29 -5.16
C VAL A 281 -14.58 -23.65 -3.69
N GLU A 282 -15.00 -22.67 -2.88
CA GLU A 282 -15.59 -22.89 -1.54
C GLU A 282 -17.07 -23.31 -1.60
#